data_AF-A0A661JRA4-F1
#
_entry.id   AF-A0A661JRA4-F1
#
_cell.length_a   1.000
_cell.length_b   1.000
_cell.length_c   1.000
_cell.angle_alpha   90.00
_cell.angle_beta   90.00
_cell.angle_gamma   90.00
#
_symmetry.space_group_name_H-M   'P 1'
#
loop_
_entity.id
_entity.type
_entity.pdbx_description
1 polymer ?
#
loop_
_entity_poly.entity_id
_entity_poly.type
_entity_poly.pdbx_seq_one_letter_code
_entity_poly.pdbx_strand_id
1 'polypeptide(L)'
;MKDLLGAMSRTASFENLPKDTRSLAIVTHDYLNLSLSMGFHYVILDAYLSNHPFNNYISFSFKGGAAELRKRELRVTLVGKILRQLGFEVKKTKDFLKARIKADSAETLAEKLNIIGRMLGVTRLLDMALTSEEVVEEYLERFFRQDYSLEPPGRPQATKSCA
;
A
#
# COMPACT_ATOMS: atom_id res chain seq x y z
N MET A 1 -27.20 -3.48 3.34
CA MET A 1 -25.73 -3.67 3.26
C MET A 1 -25.24 -3.91 1.82
N LYS A 2 -26.00 -4.61 0.96
CA LYS A 2 -25.68 -4.76 -0.48
C LYS A 2 -25.56 -3.43 -1.25
N ASP A 3 -26.40 -2.44 -0.90
CA ASP A 3 -26.41 -1.13 -1.57
C ASP A 3 -25.18 -0.26 -1.24
N LEU A 4 -24.58 -0.46 -0.07
CA LEU A 4 -23.36 0.23 0.34
C LEU A 4 -22.13 -0.30 -0.43
N LEU A 5 -22.01 -1.64 -0.55
CA LEU A 5 -20.96 -2.27 -1.38
C LEU A 5 -21.06 -1.87 -2.86
N GLY A 6 -22.29 -1.75 -3.38
CA GLY A 6 -22.53 -1.24 -4.73
C GLY A 6 -22.12 0.22 -4.91
N ALA A 7 -22.33 1.06 -3.90
CA ALA A 7 -21.92 2.46 -3.91
C ALA A 7 -20.40 2.65 -3.82
N MET A 8 -19.70 1.75 -3.13
CA MET A 8 -18.24 1.80 -2.91
C MET A 8 -17.43 1.15 -4.04
N SER A 9 -18.07 0.29 -4.85
CA SER A 9 -17.54 -0.19 -6.12
C SER A 9 -17.35 0.94 -7.15
N ARG A 10 -18.03 2.08 -6.95
CA ARG A 10 -17.77 3.36 -7.64
C ARG A 10 -16.69 4.17 -6.93
N THR A 11 -15.63 3.51 -6.49
CA THR A 11 -14.35 4.17 -6.31
C THR A 11 -14.12 5.00 -7.57
N ALA A 12 -14.19 6.33 -7.43
CA ALA A 12 -14.00 7.26 -8.52
C ALA A 12 -12.77 6.81 -9.31
N SER A 13 -12.86 6.77 -10.63
CA SER A 13 -11.69 6.59 -11.49
C SER A 13 -10.60 7.48 -10.92
N PHE A 14 -9.48 6.89 -10.48
CA PHE A 14 -8.38 7.60 -9.83
C PHE A 14 -7.85 8.78 -10.68
N GLU A 15 -8.23 8.83 -11.95
CA GLU A 15 -8.01 9.90 -12.91
C GLU A 15 -8.71 11.23 -12.58
N ASN A 16 -9.79 11.23 -11.78
CA ASN A 16 -10.62 12.42 -11.50
C ASN A 16 -10.82 12.70 -10.00
N LEU A 17 -9.89 12.28 -9.13
CA LEU A 17 -10.01 12.55 -7.69
C LEU A 17 -9.84 14.07 -7.41
N PRO A 18 -10.78 14.71 -6.69
CA PRO A 18 -10.66 16.11 -6.30
C PRO A 18 -9.37 16.38 -5.54
N LYS A 19 -8.76 17.55 -5.77
CA LYS A 19 -7.47 17.97 -5.19
C LYS A 19 -7.48 18.03 -3.65
N ASP A 20 -8.66 18.08 -3.04
CA ASP A 20 -8.89 18.10 -1.59
C ASP A 20 -9.75 16.90 -1.18
N THR A 21 -9.17 15.70 -1.24
CA THR A 21 -9.86 14.48 -0.81
C THR A 21 -9.57 14.23 0.66
N ARG A 22 -10.61 14.17 1.49
CA ARG A 22 -10.50 13.76 2.90
C ARG A 22 -10.23 12.25 2.99
N SER A 23 -9.41 11.87 3.97
CA SER A 23 -9.27 10.47 4.34
C SER A 23 -10.51 9.99 5.10
N LEU A 24 -11.05 8.84 4.74
CA LEU A 24 -12.25 8.23 5.34
C LEU A 24 -11.96 6.78 5.70
N ALA A 25 -12.47 6.35 6.85
CA ALA A 25 -12.44 4.96 7.28
C ALA A 25 -13.83 4.54 7.77
N ILE A 26 -14.27 3.37 7.33
CA ILE A 26 -15.41 2.63 7.88
C ILE A 26 -14.83 1.33 8.42
N VAL A 27 -15.05 1.07 9.71
CA VAL A 27 -14.52 -0.10 10.39
C VAL A 27 -15.65 -0.74 11.19
N THR A 28 -15.86 -2.04 10.97
CA THR A 28 -16.72 -2.90 11.79
C THR A 28 -15.87 -4.04 12.35
N HIS A 29 -16.50 -5.00 13.02
CA HIS A 29 -15.82 -6.21 13.49
C HIS A 29 -15.19 -7.02 12.35
N ASP A 30 -15.87 -7.13 11.20
CA ASP A 30 -15.53 -8.01 10.08
C ASP A 30 -15.18 -7.26 8.79
N TYR A 31 -15.36 -5.94 8.76
CA TYR A 31 -15.20 -5.13 7.55
C TYR A 31 -14.34 -3.90 7.78
N LEU A 32 -13.46 -3.63 6.82
CA LEU A 32 -12.66 -2.41 6.72
C LEU A 32 -12.83 -1.83 5.33
N ASN A 33 -13.24 -0.57 5.25
CA ASN A 33 -13.00 0.25 4.08
C ASN A 33 -12.24 1.50 4.47
N LEU A 34 -11.12 1.70 3.80
CA LEU A 34 -10.18 2.77 4.09
C LEU A 34 -9.82 3.46 2.79
N SER A 35 -10.14 4.74 2.72
CA SER A 35 -9.78 5.64 1.62
C SER A 35 -8.83 6.69 2.18
N LEU A 36 -7.56 6.64 1.81
CA LEU A 36 -6.53 7.56 2.31
C LEU A 36 -6.06 8.52 1.22
N SER A 37 -6.11 9.81 1.53
CA SER A 37 -5.42 10.86 0.80
C SER A 37 -4.14 11.23 1.56
N MET A 38 -2.99 10.77 1.07
CA MET A 38 -1.69 10.92 1.74
C MET A 38 -0.86 11.99 1.03
N GLY A 39 -1.34 13.24 1.09
CA GLY A 39 -0.73 14.39 0.43
C GLY A 39 -0.96 14.36 -1.08
N PHE A 40 -0.25 13.48 -1.78
CA PHE A 40 -0.29 13.40 -3.24
C PHE A 40 -0.68 12.03 -3.78
N HIS A 41 -0.51 10.96 -3.01
CA HIS A 41 -0.87 9.61 -3.43
C HIS A 41 -2.13 9.13 -2.70
N TYR A 42 -2.91 8.32 -3.39
CA TYR A 42 -4.24 7.89 -2.94
C TYR A 42 -4.29 6.38 -2.80
N VAL A 43 -4.90 5.91 -1.73
CA VAL A 43 -5.03 4.49 -1.39
C VAL A 43 -6.47 4.17 -1.10
N ILE A 44 -6.93 3.05 -1.66
CA ILE A 44 -8.16 2.40 -1.22
C ILE A 44 -7.83 0.99 -0.78
N LEU A 45 -8.19 0.67 0.45
CA LEU A 45 -8.08 -0.64 1.06
C LEU A 45 -9.48 -1.07 1.50
N ASP A 46 -9.93 -2.20 0.99
CA ASP A 46 -11.22 -2.80 1.30
C ASP A 46 -10.97 -4.25 1.73
N ALA A 47 -11.44 -4.64 2.92
CA ALA A 47 -11.22 -5.97 3.46
C ALA A 47 -12.46 -6.48 4.17
N TYR A 48 -12.71 -7.77 4.01
CA TYR A 48 -13.75 -8.50 4.73
C TYR A 48 -13.13 -9.77 5.31
N LEU A 49 -13.18 -9.91 6.63
CA LEU A 49 -12.58 -11.01 7.38
C LEU A 49 -13.66 -11.63 8.28
N SER A 50 -13.99 -12.88 8.02
CA SER A 50 -15.01 -13.66 8.71
C SER A 50 -14.50 -15.06 9.04
N ASN A 51 -15.28 -15.82 9.82
CA ASN A 51 -14.97 -17.21 10.14
C ASN A 51 -15.08 -18.17 8.93
N HIS A 52 -15.55 -17.70 7.78
CA HIS A 52 -15.67 -18.48 6.56
C HIS A 52 -14.60 -18.02 5.54
N PRO A 53 -13.49 -18.77 5.38
CA PRO A 53 -12.36 -18.35 4.55
C PRO A 53 -12.74 -17.93 3.13
N PHE A 54 -13.70 -18.62 2.49
CA PHE A 54 -14.16 -18.31 1.14
C PHE A 54 -14.79 -16.92 0.96
N ASN A 55 -15.32 -16.34 2.04
CA ASN A 55 -15.87 -14.98 2.01
C ASN A 55 -14.77 -13.93 2.17
N ASN A 56 -13.62 -14.33 2.70
CA ASN A 56 -12.59 -13.40 3.12
C ASN A 56 -11.83 -12.85 1.92
N TYR A 57 -11.52 -11.55 1.97
CA TYR A 57 -10.72 -10.90 0.94
C TYR A 57 -10.02 -9.64 1.44
N ILE A 58 -8.98 -9.25 0.71
CA ILE A 58 -8.43 -7.88 0.74
C ILE A 58 -8.32 -7.40 -0.70
N SER A 59 -8.82 -6.21 -0.97
CA SER A 59 -8.70 -5.46 -2.22
C SER A 59 -7.96 -4.16 -1.95
N PHE A 60 -6.92 -3.89 -2.71
CA PHE A 60 -6.05 -2.73 -2.53
C PHE A 60 -5.84 -2.01 -3.85
N SER A 61 -5.96 -0.68 -3.83
CA SER A 61 -5.69 0.18 -4.99
C SER A 61 -4.79 1.33 -4.57
N PHE A 62 -3.79 1.65 -5.40
CA PHE A 62 -2.78 2.67 -5.11
C PHE A 62 -2.49 3.52 -6.34
N LYS A 63 -2.42 4.84 -6.17
CA LYS A 63 -2.04 5.80 -7.21
C LYS A 63 -0.85 6.63 -6.74
N GLY A 64 0.22 6.66 -7.53
CA GLY A 64 1.52 7.26 -7.20
C GLY A 64 1.55 8.79 -7.10
N GLY A 65 0.48 9.49 -7.48
CA GLY A 65 0.25 10.88 -7.08
C GLY A 65 0.81 11.98 -7.98
N ALA A 66 1.34 13.06 -7.38
CA ALA A 66 1.66 14.32 -8.08
C ALA A 66 3.16 14.56 -8.36
N ALA A 67 4.04 13.60 -8.07
CA ALA A 67 5.50 13.71 -8.32
C ALA A 67 5.83 13.69 -9.83
N GLU A 68 7.10 13.66 -10.23
CA GLU A 68 7.45 13.31 -11.62
C GLU A 68 7.02 11.86 -11.92
N LEU A 69 6.54 11.58 -13.14
CA LEU A 69 5.98 10.27 -13.52
C LEU A 69 6.91 9.11 -13.12
N ARG A 70 8.21 9.22 -13.41
CA ARG A 70 9.21 8.19 -13.06
C ARG A 70 9.21 7.86 -11.57
N LYS A 71 9.18 8.87 -10.69
CA LYS A 71 9.14 8.67 -9.23
C LYS A 71 7.84 7.99 -8.77
N ARG A 72 6.70 8.35 -9.39
CA ARG A 72 5.41 7.70 -9.10
C ARG A 72 5.45 6.22 -9.47
N GLU A 73 6.03 5.90 -10.63
CA GLU A 73 6.15 4.53 -11.12
C GLU A 73 7.08 3.68 -10.25
N LEU A 74 8.19 4.25 -9.76
CA LEU A 74 9.08 3.58 -8.80
C LEU A 74 8.34 3.26 -7.49
N ARG A 75 7.56 4.20 -6.95
CA ARG A 75 6.76 3.95 -5.74
C ARG A 75 5.72 2.85 -5.94
N VAL A 76 5.01 2.90 -7.05
CA VAL A 76 4.02 1.88 -7.41
C VAL A 76 4.69 0.52 -7.62
N THR A 77 5.92 0.51 -8.12
CA THR A 77 6.73 -0.71 -8.27
C THR A 77 7.11 -1.29 -6.92
N LEU A 78 7.61 -0.48 -5.98
CA LEU A 78 7.91 -0.93 -4.61
C LEU A 78 6.67 -1.54 -3.93
N VAL A 79 5.55 -0.80 -3.93
CA VAL A 79 4.28 -1.27 -3.36
C VAL A 79 3.83 -2.57 -4.01
N GLY A 80 3.95 -2.68 -5.34
CA GLY A 80 3.59 -3.90 -6.05
C GLY A 80 4.48 -5.09 -5.71
N LYS A 81 5.79 -4.89 -5.50
CA LYS A 81 6.68 -5.97 -5.06
C LYS A 81 6.36 -6.44 -3.64
N ILE A 82 6.11 -5.52 -2.70
CA ILE A 82 5.68 -5.86 -1.34
C ILE A 82 4.39 -6.70 -1.38
N LEU A 83 3.36 -6.23 -2.09
CA LEU A 83 2.07 -6.95 -2.17
C LEU A 83 2.20 -8.32 -2.83
N ARG A 84 3.05 -8.47 -3.86
CA ARG A 84 3.32 -9.79 -4.47
C ARG A 84 3.97 -10.75 -3.47
N GLN A 85 4.94 -10.29 -2.68
CA GLN A 85 5.56 -11.12 -1.64
C GLN A 85 4.55 -11.51 -0.53
N LEU A 86 3.52 -10.69 -0.31
CA LEU A 86 2.40 -11.03 0.58
C LEU A 86 1.39 -12.00 -0.05
N GLY A 87 1.55 -12.39 -1.32
CA GLY A 87 0.67 -13.35 -2.01
C GLY A 87 -0.51 -12.72 -2.74
N PHE A 88 -0.52 -11.40 -2.96
CA PHE A 88 -1.57 -10.73 -3.73
C PHE A 88 -1.38 -10.96 -5.24
N GLU A 89 -2.48 -11.12 -5.97
CA GLU A 89 -2.50 -10.91 -7.42
C GLU A 89 -2.40 -9.40 -7.68
N VAL A 90 -1.35 -8.96 -8.38
CA VAL A 90 -1.05 -7.53 -8.60
C VAL A 90 -1.09 -7.17 -10.08
N LYS A 91 -1.93 -6.17 -10.42
CA LYS A 91 -2.01 -5.54 -11.74
C LYS A 91 -1.55 -4.09 -11.65
N LYS A 92 -0.47 -3.76 -12.35
CA LYS A 92 0.11 -2.41 -12.42
C LYS A 92 -0.14 -1.82 -13.81
N THR A 93 -0.47 -0.53 -13.86
CA THR A 93 -0.55 0.28 -15.10
C THR A 93 0.03 1.66 -14.81
N LYS A 94 1.22 1.95 -15.33
CA LYS A 94 1.98 3.19 -15.06
C LYS A 94 2.10 3.46 -13.55
N ASP A 95 1.55 4.58 -13.10
CA ASP A 95 1.53 5.05 -11.72
C ASP A 95 0.33 4.55 -10.91
N PHE A 96 -0.40 3.56 -11.41
CA PHE A 96 -1.56 2.97 -10.76
C PHE A 96 -1.38 1.46 -10.55
N LEU A 97 -1.91 0.95 -9.45
CA LEU A 97 -1.87 -0.46 -9.10
C LEU A 97 -3.17 -0.90 -8.44
N LYS A 98 -3.64 -2.09 -8.82
CA LYS A 98 -4.67 -2.87 -8.13
C LYS A 98 -4.07 -4.18 -7.66
N ALA A 99 -4.41 -4.58 -6.45
CA ALA A 99 -4.00 -5.86 -5.88
C ALA A 99 -5.18 -6.53 -5.16
N ARG A 100 -5.24 -7.86 -5.22
CA ARG A 100 -6.28 -8.62 -4.51
C ARG A 100 -5.78 -9.96 -4.00
N ILE A 101 -6.31 -10.36 -2.84
CA ILE A 101 -6.23 -11.72 -2.29
C ILE A 101 -7.63 -12.12 -1.79
N LYS A 102 -7.98 -13.40 -1.87
CA LYS A 102 -9.28 -13.96 -1.48
C LYS A 102 -9.09 -15.37 -0.92
N ALA A 103 -10.14 -15.88 -0.27
CA ALA A 103 -10.25 -17.29 0.09
C ALA A 103 -9.15 -17.78 1.04
N ASP A 104 -8.86 -16.97 2.07
CA ASP A 104 -7.81 -17.24 3.07
C ASP A 104 -8.38 -17.04 4.49
N SER A 105 -7.69 -17.56 5.51
CA SER A 105 -8.13 -17.45 6.90
C SER A 105 -8.18 -15.99 7.37
N ALA A 106 -9.04 -15.69 8.35
CA ALA A 106 -9.14 -14.34 8.89
C ALA A 106 -7.82 -13.93 9.57
N GLU A 107 -7.17 -14.88 10.24
CA GLU A 107 -5.89 -14.72 10.91
C GLU A 107 -4.78 -14.35 9.92
N THR A 108 -4.65 -15.12 8.84
CA THR A 108 -3.68 -14.87 7.77
C THR A 108 -3.89 -13.49 7.12
N LEU A 109 -5.15 -13.13 6.83
CA LEU A 109 -5.44 -11.82 6.23
C LEU A 109 -5.23 -10.67 7.22
N ALA A 110 -5.48 -10.86 8.50
CA ALA A 110 -5.22 -9.85 9.53
C ALA A 110 -3.72 -9.55 9.65
N GLU A 111 -2.87 -10.57 9.58
CA GLU A 111 -1.41 -10.39 9.52
C GLU A 111 -0.97 -9.58 8.29
N LYS A 112 -1.56 -9.89 7.12
CA LYS A 112 -1.30 -9.12 5.89
C LYS A 112 -1.77 -7.67 6.01
N LEU A 113 -2.93 -7.41 6.62
CA LEU A 113 -3.41 -6.05 6.90
C LEU A 113 -2.45 -5.27 7.80
N ASN A 114 -1.85 -5.93 8.80
CA ASN A 114 -0.84 -5.30 9.66
C ASN A 114 0.42 -4.91 8.85
N ILE A 115 0.89 -5.79 7.96
CA ILE A 115 2.02 -5.47 7.07
C ILE A 115 1.66 -4.33 6.10
N ILE A 116 0.45 -4.34 5.54
CA ILE A 116 -0.06 -3.24 4.69
C ILE A 116 -0.06 -1.92 5.46
N GLY A 117 -0.48 -1.91 6.72
CA GLY A 117 -0.44 -0.72 7.57
C GLY A 117 0.98 -0.13 7.70
N ARG A 118 1.98 -0.99 7.95
CA ARG A 118 3.39 -0.58 7.99
C ARG A 118 3.87 -0.06 6.64
N MET A 119 3.52 -0.74 5.55
CA MET A 119 3.84 -0.31 4.18
C MET A 119 3.27 1.10 3.90
N LEU A 120 2.02 1.38 4.29
CA LEU A 120 1.41 2.69 4.10
C LEU A 120 2.18 3.78 4.86
N GLY A 121 2.60 3.50 6.10
CA GLY A 121 3.43 4.42 6.87
C GLY A 121 4.76 4.75 6.19
N VAL A 122 5.45 3.72 5.68
CA VAL A 122 6.75 3.87 5.00
C VAL A 122 6.60 4.61 3.66
N THR A 123 5.62 4.24 2.86
CA THR A 123 5.43 4.81 1.51
C THR A 123 5.18 6.32 1.52
N ARG A 124 4.58 6.86 2.59
CA ARG A 124 4.40 8.31 2.79
C ARG A 124 5.71 9.08 2.87
N LEU A 125 6.76 8.47 3.39
CA LEU A 125 8.06 9.10 3.65
C LEU A 125 9.06 8.89 2.50
N LEU A 126 8.79 7.96 1.59
CA LEU A 126 9.69 7.58 0.50
C LEU A 126 9.63 8.46 -0.76
N ASP A 127 8.78 9.50 -0.75
CA ASP A 127 8.50 10.34 -1.91
C ASP A 127 9.74 10.98 -2.55
N MET A 128 10.78 11.23 -1.75
CA MET A 128 12.03 11.85 -2.20
C MET A 128 13.19 10.85 -2.34
N ALA A 129 13.06 9.63 -1.82
CA ALA A 129 14.16 8.66 -1.71
C ALA A 129 14.30 7.73 -2.92
N LEU A 130 13.21 7.44 -3.63
CA LEU A 130 13.22 6.51 -4.76
C LEU A 130 13.75 7.18 -6.04
N THR A 131 14.99 6.86 -6.41
CA THR A 131 15.69 7.45 -7.57
C THR A 131 15.95 6.45 -8.71
N SER A 132 15.98 5.15 -8.43
CA SER A 132 16.20 4.10 -9.44
C SER A 132 15.53 2.77 -9.03
N GLU A 133 15.59 1.76 -9.92
CA GLU A 133 15.04 0.43 -9.62
C GLU A 133 15.89 -0.34 -8.61
N GLU A 134 17.21 -0.13 -8.60
CA GLU A 134 18.13 -0.72 -7.63
C GLU A 134 17.80 -0.22 -6.21
N VAL A 135 17.49 1.08 -6.09
CA VAL A 135 17.03 1.67 -4.83
C VAL A 135 15.69 1.06 -4.38
N VAL A 136 14.80 0.73 -5.32
CA VAL A 136 13.55 0.04 -4.99
C VAL A 136 13.80 -1.34 -4.40
N GLU A 137 14.76 -2.11 -4.93
CA GLU A 137 15.10 -3.42 -4.36
C GLU A 137 15.70 -3.30 -2.96
N GLU A 138 16.58 -2.33 -2.72
CA GLU A 138 17.14 -2.15 -1.39
C GLU A 138 16.06 -1.76 -0.36
N TYR A 139 15.14 -0.85 -0.71
CA TYR A 139 14.02 -0.51 0.17
C TYR A 139 13.06 -1.67 0.39
N LEU A 140 12.87 -2.54 -0.62
CA LEU A 140 12.09 -3.77 -0.48
C LEU A 140 12.71 -4.68 0.59
N GLU A 141 14.02 -4.94 0.49
CA GLU A 141 14.73 -5.76 1.47
C GLU A 141 14.72 -5.15 2.88
N ARG A 142 14.94 -3.83 2.99
CA ARG A 142 14.86 -3.11 4.27
C ARG A 142 13.47 -3.21 4.89
N PHE A 143 12.41 -3.03 4.08
CA PHE A 143 11.03 -3.13 4.55
C PHE A 143 10.74 -4.48 5.21
N PHE A 144 11.17 -5.59 4.61
CA PHE A 144 10.96 -6.93 5.16
C PHE A 144 11.88 -7.25 6.34
N ARG A 145 13.05 -6.59 6.44
CA ARG A 145 13.87 -6.58 7.66
C ARG A 145 13.33 -5.68 8.76
N GLN A 146 12.21 -4.98 8.52
CA GLN A 146 11.62 -3.99 9.41
C GLN A 146 12.55 -2.78 9.69
N ASP A 147 13.48 -2.52 8.78
CA ASP A 147 14.27 -1.31 8.75
C ASP A 147 13.51 -0.25 7.93
N TYR A 148 12.96 0.74 8.63
CA TYR A 148 12.19 1.84 8.04
C TYR A 148 13.00 3.14 7.91
N SER A 149 14.33 3.06 8.04
CA SER A 149 15.21 4.21 7.86
C SER A 149 15.12 4.78 6.44
N LEU A 150 15.11 6.11 6.34
CA LEU A 150 15.02 6.84 5.07
C LEU A 150 16.40 7.23 4.52
N GLU A 151 17.47 6.75 5.15
CA GLU A 151 18.83 7.06 4.70
C GLU A 151 19.08 6.47 3.31
N PRO A 152 19.71 7.23 2.40
CA PRO A 152 19.97 6.73 1.06
C PRO A 152 20.74 5.41 1.10
N PRO A 153 20.37 4.44 0.26
CA PRO A 153 21.15 3.24 0.04
C PRO A 153 22.61 3.57 -0.35
N GLY A 154 23.58 2.87 0.26
CA GLY A 154 25.01 3.02 -0.05
C GLY A 154 25.78 4.11 0.71
N ARG A 155 25.21 4.78 1.71
CA ARG A 155 26.02 5.58 2.65
C ARG A 155 26.71 4.65 3.67
N PRO A 156 28.02 4.77 3.94
CA PRO A 156 28.62 4.08 5.06
C PRO A 156 27.86 4.43 6.33
N GLN A 157 27.33 3.44 7.04
CA GLN A 157 26.76 3.67 8.35
C GLN A 157 27.88 4.24 9.21
N ALA A 158 27.70 5.46 9.72
CA ALA A 158 28.60 5.98 10.72
C ALA A 158 28.54 5.03 11.91
N THR A 159 29.61 4.26 12.11
CA THR A 159 29.77 3.40 13.27
C THR A 159 29.53 4.26 14.50
N LYS A 160 28.43 4.01 15.22
CA LYS A 160 28.26 4.55 16.57
C LYS A 160 29.27 3.81 17.46
N SER A 161 30.52 4.26 17.42
CA SER A 161 31.51 3.98 18.44
C SER A 161 31.09 4.78 19.67
N CYS A 162 30.34 4.16 20.58
CA CYS A 162 30.25 4.68 21.93
C CYS A 162 31.60 4.46 22.61
N ALA A 163 32.26 5.57 22.96
CA ALA A 163 33.32 5.62 23.96
C ALA A 163 32.72 5.60 25.37
#